data_AF-A0A067C7L1-F1
#
_entry.id   AF-A0A067C7L1-F1
#
_cell.length_a   1.000
_cell.length_b   1.000
_cell.length_c   1.000
_cell.angle_alpha   90.00
_cell.angle_beta   90.00
_cell.angle_gamma   90.00
#
_symmetry.space_group_name_H-M   'P 1'
#
loop_
_entity.id
_entity.type
_entity.pdbx_description
1 polymer ?
#
loop_
_entity_poly.entity_id
_entity_poly.type
_entity_poly.pdbx_seq_one_letter_code
_entity_poly.pdbx_strand_id
1 'polypeptide(L)' 'MLVSNDEASAAPAGRAKAPAAINLFEPTNEWKTIEEGQQLPGGLWIRINLATGLKEARLLE' A
#
# COMPACT_ATOMS: atom_id res chain seq x y z
N MET A 1 8.50 -32.28 38.27
CA MET A 1 8.76 -32.47 36.82
C MET A 1 7.41 -32.39 36.13
N LEU A 2 7.00 -31.18 35.72
CA LEU A 2 5.73 -30.99 35.00
C LEU A 2 6.05 -31.15 33.51
N VAL A 3 5.40 -32.13 32.90
CA VAL A 3 5.51 -32.47 31.48
C VAL A 3 5.08 -31.28 30.62
N SER A 4 5.99 -30.80 29.80
CA SER A 4 5.68 -29.93 28.68
C SER A 4 5.16 -30.77 27.51
N ASN A 5 4.36 -30.13 26.66
CA ASN A 5 3.98 -30.52 25.30
C ASN A 5 2.64 -31.26 25.15
N ASP A 6 1.62 -30.55 24.70
CA ASP A 6 1.22 -30.54 23.27
C ASP A 6 -0.03 -29.65 23.11
N GLU A 7 0.13 -28.41 22.65
CA GLU A 7 -0.97 -27.72 21.97
C GLU A 7 -0.46 -27.33 20.60
N ALA A 8 -0.73 -28.26 19.68
CA ALA A 8 -0.62 -28.15 18.25
C ALA A 8 -0.60 -26.70 17.75
N SER A 9 0.58 -26.27 17.31
CA SER A 9 0.77 -25.13 16.43
C SER A 9 -0.02 -25.39 15.15
N ALA A 10 -1.29 -24.96 15.14
CA ALA A 10 -2.09 -24.86 13.94
C ALA A 10 -1.48 -23.77 13.08
N ALA A 11 -0.58 -24.19 12.19
CA ALA A 11 -0.06 -23.38 11.10
C ALA A 11 -1.24 -22.67 10.39
N PRO A 12 -1.18 -21.35 10.16
CA PRO A 12 -2.26 -20.66 9.47
C PRO A 12 -2.36 -21.24 8.05
N ALA A 13 -3.57 -21.71 7.74
CA ALA A 13 -4.01 -22.21 6.45
C ALA A 13 -3.44 -21.36 5.30
N GLY A 14 -2.98 -22.06 4.27
CA GLY A 14 -2.34 -21.50 3.08
C GLY A 14 -3.02 -20.22 2.61
N ARG A 15 -2.33 -19.10 2.79
CA ARG A 15 -2.68 -17.88 2.08
C ARG A 15 -2.35 -18.13 0.62
N ALA A 16 -3.38 -18.40 -0.18
CA ALA A 16 -3.31 -18.23 -1.62
C ALA A 16 -2.52 -16.94 -1.89
N LYS A 17 -1.41 -17.04 -2.62
CA LYS A 17 -0.60 -15.91 -3.03
C LYS A 17 -1.57 -14.90 -3.66
N ALA A 18 -1.87 -13.82 -2.93
CA ALA A 18 -2.77 -12.79 -3.41
C ALA A 18 -2.29 -12.36 -4.81
N PRO A 19 -3.19 -12.11 -5.78
CA PRO A 19 -2.77 -11.60 -7.08
C PRO A 19 -1.88 -10.39 -6.81
N ALA A 20 -0.70 -10.34 -7.46
CA ALA A 20 0.31 -9.31 -7.23
C ALA A 20 -0.40 -7.95 -7.15
N ALA A 21 -0.46 -7.38 -5.96
CA ALA A 21 -1.27 -6.19 -5.71
C ALA A 21 -0.74 -5.09 -6.62
N ILE A 22 -1.59 -4.61 -7.53
CA ILE A 22 -1.25 -3.46 -8.37
C ILE A 22 -1.00 -2.31 -7.41
N ASN A 23 0.18 -1.70 -7.47
CA ASN A 23 0.47 -0.52 -6.68
C ASN A 23 -0.33 0.65 -7.27
N LEU A 24 -1.59 0.77 -6.91
CA LEU A 24 -2.49 1.83 -7.34
C LEU A 24 -2.39 2.98 -6.32
N PHE A 25 -2.33 4.21 -6.82
CA PHE A 25 -2.39 5.40 -5.98
C PHE A 25 -3.80 5.55 -5.42
N GLU A 26 -3.91 5.65 -4.09
CA GLU A 26 -5.16 5.96 -3.39
C GLU A 26 -5.25 7.48 -3.17
N PRO A 27 -6.01 8.19 -4.02
CA PRO A 27 -6.10 9.64 -3.96
C PRO A 27 -6.94 10.09 -2.77
N THR A 28 -6.53 11.20 -2.15
CA THR A 28 -7.26 11.87 -1.07
C THR A 28 -7.45 13.35 -1.43
N ASN A 29 -8.24 14.08 -0.63
CA ASN A 29 -8.44 15.53 -0.82
C ASN A 29 -7.17 16.35 -0.47
N GLU A 30 -6.23 15.72 0.23
CA GLU A 30 -4.93 16.29 0.58
C GLU A 30 -3.84 15.81 -0.39
N TRP A 31 -2.75 16.55 -0.47
CA TRP A 31 -1.61 16.17 -1.31
C TRP A 31 -0.88 14.98 -0.70
N LYS A 32 -0.82 13.86 -1.44
CA LYS A 32 -0.05 12.67 -1.07
C LYS A 32 1.06 12.42 -2.08
N THR A 33 2.23 12.03 -1.59
CA THR A 33 3.36 11.62 -2.42
C THR A 33 3.01 10.40 -3.25
N ILE A 34 3.41 10.44 -4.52
CA ILE A 34 3.32 9.33 -5.47
C ILE A 34 4.59 8.50 -5.36
N GLU A 35 4.45 7.20 -5.14
CA GLU A 35 5.58 6.27 -5.11
C GLU A 35 6.05 5.87 -6.51
N GLU A 36 7.30 5.42 -6.61
CA GLU A 36 7.83 4.94 -7.89
C GLU A 36 7.10 3.67 -8.36
N GLY A 37 6.73 3.65 -9.64
CA GLY A 37 5.97 2.54 -10.22
C GLY A 37 4.50 2.47 -9.80
N GLN A 38 4.02 3.45 -9.03
CA GLN A 38 2.62 3.53 -8.66
C GLN A 38 1.77 3.99 -9.85
N GLN A 39 0.65 3.32 -10.08
CA GLN A 39 -0.31 3.68 -11.11
C GLN A 39 -1.24 4.80 -10.60
N LEU A 40 -1.42 5.85 -11.40
CA LEU A 40 -2.33 6.93 -11.05
C LEU A 40 -3.65 6.79 -11.84
N PRO A 41 -4.81 6.81 -11.16
CA PRO A 41 -6.07 6.97 -11.86
C PRO A 41 -6.16 8.35 -12.53
N GLY A 42 -6.97 8.47 -13.58
CA GLY A 42 -7.26 9.76 -14.21
C GLY A 42 -8.07 10.68 -13.28
N GLY A 43 -8.08 11.99 -13.57
CA GLY A 43 -8.86 12.96 -12.78
C GLY A 43 -8.20 13.37 -11.46
N LEU A 44 -6.86 13.28 -11.37
CA LEU A 44 -6.10 13.77 -10.23
C LEU A 44 -5.37 15.07 -10.57
N TRP A 45 -5.23 15.94 -9.58
CA TRP A 45 -4.28 17.04 -9.65
C TRP A 45 -2.89 16.54 -9.23
N ILE A 46 -1.89 16.78 -10.09
CA ILE A 46 -0.50 16.38 -9.87
C ILE A 46 0.36 17.64 -9.75
N ARG A 47 1.25 17.68 -8.75
CA ARG A 47 2.29 18.70 -8.62
C ARG A 47 3.64 18.08 -8.30
N ILE A 48 4.68 18.88 -8.41
CA ILE A 48 6.01 18.53 -7.92
C ILE A 48 6.30 19.43 -6.72
N ASN A 49 6.62 18.82 -5.59
CA ASN A 49 7.14 19.53 -4.43
C ASN A 49 8.58 19.97 -4.74
N LEU A 50 8.82 21.26 -4.90
CA LEU A 50 10.13 21.78 -5.32
C LEU A 50 11.20 21.67 -4.23
N ALA A 51 10.83 21.50 -2.96
CA ALA A 51 11.79 21.30 -1.88
C ALA A 51 12.37 19.88 -1.87
N THR A 52 11.55 18.87 -2.21
CA THR A 52 11.93 17.45 -2.16
C THR A 52 12.12 16.83 -3.55
N GLY A 53 11.61 17.47 -4.60
CA GLY A 53 11.53 16.92 -5.95
C GLY A 53 10.47 15.84 -6.14
N LEU A 54 9.69 15.51 -5.11
CA LEU A 54 8.73 14.42 -5.15
C LEU A 54 7.42 14.85 -5.84
N LYS A 55 6.83 13.92 -6.59
CA LYS A 55 5.52 14.10 -7.19
C LYS A 55 4.45 13.85 -6.14
N GLU A 56 3.45 14.71 -6.09
CA GLU A 56 2.30 14.57 -5.20
C GLU A 56 1.02 14.63 -6.03
N ALA A 57 0.00 13.86 -5.63
CA ALA A 57 -1.32 13.91 -6.21
C ALA A 57 -2.41 14.09 -5.16
N ARG A 58 -3.53 14.69 -5.58
CA ARG A 58 -4.78 14.79 -4.82
C ARG A 58 -5.99 14.66 -5.74
N LEU A 59 -7.17 14.43 -5.16
CA LEU A 59 -8.44 14.45 -5.88
C LEU A 59 -8.69 15.82 -6.52
N LEU A 60 -9.20 15.78 -7.75
CA LEU A 60 -9.91 16.88 -8.37
C LEU A 60 -11.28 16.91 -7.67
N GLU A 61 -11.59 17.92 -6.86
CA GLU A 61 -12.91 18.00 -6.20
C GLU A 61 -14.07 18.00 -7.21
#